data_AF-A0A0M8SEH3-F1
#
_entry.id   AF-A0A0M8SEH3-F1
#
_cell.length_a   1.000
_cell.length_b   1.000
_cell.length_c   1.000
_cell.angle_alpha   90.00
_cell.angle_beta   90.00
_cell.angle_gamma   90.00
#
_symmetry.space_group_name_H-M   'P 1'
#
loop_
_entity.id
_entity.type
_entity.pdbx_description
1 polymer ?
#
loop_
_entity_poly.entity_id
_entity_poly.type
_entity_poly.pdbx_seq_one_letter_code
_entity_poly.pdbx_strand_id
1 'polypeptide(L)'
;MFIPGTNAIEPMNRNLRKLVKTSGHFPSDDAAMKMLYLGIRNIEGRHIDGDGRVPQGRIRGTGTLGWTRAMNQFKIRFGDRLPL
;
A
#
# COMPACT_ATOMS: atom_id res chain seq x y z
N MET A 1 12.62 -17.60 4.17
CA MET A 1 12.48 -16.13 4.18
C MET A 1 11.24 -15.83 4.98
N PHE A 2 11.41 -15.36 6.22
CA PHE A 2 10.27 -15.04 7.08
C PHE A 2 9.76 -13.67 6.64
N ILE A 3 8.64 -13.64 5.92
CA ILE A 3 7.87 -12.41 5.74
C ILE A 3 6.99 -12.36 6.98
N PRO A 4 7.24 -11.47 7.97
CA PRO A 4 6.29 -11.33 9.07
C PRO A 4 4.97 -10.83 8.46
N GLY A 5 4.04 -11.75 8.23
CA GLY A 5 2.86 -11.56 7.39
C GLY A 5 1.88 -10.49 7.87
N THR A 6 2.07 -9.97 9.08
CA THR A 6 1.21 -8.94 9.68
C THR A 6 1.70 -7.53 9.40
N ASN A 7 3.02 -7.29 9.36
CA ASN A 7 3.56 -5.93 9.31
C ASN A 7 3.38 -5.25 7.94
N ALA A 8 3.05 -6.01 6.89
CA ALA A 8 2.77 -5.45 5.58
C ALA A 8 1.37 -4.80 5.49
N ILE A 9 0.38 -5.36 6.19
CA ILE A 9 -1.04 -4.95 6.07
C ILE A 9 -1.50 -4.16 7.30
N GLU A 10 -0.91 -4.41 8.47
CA GLU A 10 -1.29 -3.74 9.71
C GLU A 10 -1.20 -2.20 9.66
N PRO A 11 -0.17 -1.57 9.05
CA PRO A 11 -0.11 -0.11 8.94
C PRO A 11 -1.28 0.46 8.13
N MET A 12 -1.71 -0.24 7.07
CA MET A 12 -2.86 0.16 6.26
C MET A 12 -4.15 0.07 7.08
N ASN A 13 -4.39 -1.08 7.71
CA ASN A 13 -5.57 -1.29 8.55
C ASN A 13 -5.66 -0.31 9.73
N ARG A 14 -4.53 0.03 10.34
CA ARG A 14 -4.45 1.03 11.41
C ARG A 14 -4.88 2.42 10.92
N ASN A 15 -4.40 2.86 9.77
CA ASN A 15 -4.76 4.16 9.20
C ASN A 15 -6.22 4.23 8.78
N LEU A 16 -6.75 3.17 8.15
CA LEU A 16 -8.17 3.11 7.77
C LEU A 16 -9.08 3.14 8.99
N ARG A 17 -8.77 2.38 10.04
CA ARG A 17 -9.52 2.43 11.31
C ARG A 17 -9.52 3.82 11.94
N LYS A 18 -8.37 4.53 11.88
CA LYS A 18 -8.27 5.90 12.38
C LYS A 18 -9.20 6.84 11.61
N LEU A 19 -9.19 6.77 10.28
CA LEU A 19 -10.04 7.62 9.42
C LEU A 19 -11.53 7.40 9.68
N VAL A 20 -11.96 6.14 9.77
CA VAL A 20 -13.36 5.81 10.08
C VAL A 20 -13.74 6.33 11.46
N LYS A 21 -12.90 6.12 12.48
CA LYS A 21 -13.16 6.58 13.86
C LYS A 21 -13.29 8.11 13.96
N THR A 22 -12.51 8.86 13.19
CA THR A 22 -12.57 10.34 13.20
C THR A 22 -13.74 10.92 12.42
N SER A 23 -14.37 10.15 11.53
CA SER A 23 -15.39 10.67 10.60
C SER A 23 -16.81 10.74 11.20
N GLY A 24 -17.06 10.15 12.38
CA GLY A 24 -18.38 10.20 13.02
C GLY A 24 -19.45 9.41 12.26
N HIS A 25 -20.58 10.05 11.92
CA HIS A 25 -21.65 9.46 11.11
C HIS A 25 -21.49 9.84 9.65
N PHE A 26 -21.53 8.85 8.76
CA PHE A 26 -21.53 9.11 7.32
C PHE A 26 -22.95 9.38 6.84
N PRO A 27 -23.18 10.44 6.03
CA PRO A 27 -24.51 10.79 5.52
C PRO A 27 -25.03 9.81 4.46
N SER A 28 -24.17 8.95 3.89
CA SER A 28 -24.51 7.88 2.96
C SER A 28 -23.36 6.87 2.82
N ASP A 29 -23.65 5.69 2.28
CA ASP A 29 -22.64 4.67 1.95
C ASP A 29 -21.60 5.19 0.95
N ASP A 30 -22.03 6.01 -0.01
CA ASP A 30 -21.13 6.66 -0.98
C ASP A 30 -20.13 7.61 -0.30
N ALA A 31 -20.55 8.32 0.74
CA ALA A 31 -19.66 9.18 1.50
C ALA A 31 -18.60 8.36 2.26
N ALA A 32 -19.01 7.22 2.84
CA ALA A 32 -18.08 6.29 3.49
C ALA A 32 -17.07 5.71 2.47
N MET A 33 -17.55 5.30 1.29
CA MET A 33 -16.70 4.75 0.24
C MET A 33 -15.68 5.78 -0.28
N LYS A 34 -16.11 7.02 -0.49
CA LYS A 34 -15.20 8.12 -0.89
C LYS A 34 -14.15 8.40 0.19
N MET A 35 -14.52 8.36 1.46
CA MET A 35 -13.58 8.56 2.57
C MET A 35 -12.53 7.45 2.66
N LEU A 36 -12.94 6.18 2.52
CA LEU A 36 -12.01 5.06 2.45
C LEU A 36 -11.08 5.17 1.24
N TYR A 37 -11.63 5.53 0.08
CA TYR A 37 -10.89 5.76 -1.15
C TYR A 37 -9.81 6.84 -0.97
N LEU A 38 -10.18 8.01 -0.44
CA LEU A 38 -9.23 9.10 -0.15
C LEU A 38 -8.18 8.69 0.89
N GLY A 39 -8.59 7.88 1.87
CA GLY A 39 -7.69 7.29 2.87
C GLY A 39 -6.62 6.39 2.27
N ILE A 40 -7.02 5.44 1.42
CA ILE A 40 -6.11 4.55 0.69
C ILE A 40 -5.20 5.38 -0.20
N ARG A 41 -5.76 6.34 -0.94
CA ARG A 41 -5.03 7.24 -1.83
C ARG A 41 -3.89 7.98 -1.09
N ASN A 42 -4.17 8.49 0.11
CA ASN A 42 -3.19 9.15 0.96
C ASN A 42 -2.10 8.19 1.46
N ILE A 43 -2.47 6.99 1.93
CA ILE A 43 -1.52 5.95 2.39
C ILE A 43 -0.59 5.52 1.24
N GLU A 44 -1.18 5.27 0.08
CA GLU A 44 -0.46 4.89 -1.12
C GLU A 44 0.31 6.05 -1.72
N GLY A 45 0.11 7.30 -1.28
CA GLY A 45 0.72 8.51 -1.82
C GLY A 45 0.52 8.67 -3.33
N ARG A 46 -0.56 8.12 -3.88
CA ARG A 46 -0.97 8.31 -5.28
C ARG A 46 -1.85 9.54 -5.33
N HIS A 47 -1.55 10.50 -6.18
CA HIS A 47 -2.50 11.55 -6.52
C HIS A 47 -2.85 11.37 -8.00
N ILE A 48 -4.14 11.24 -8.32
CA ILE A 48 -4.61 11.08 -9.72
C ILE A 48 -4.26 12.31 -10.56
N ASP A 49 -4.19 13.44 -9.87
CA ASP A 49 -4.02 14.80 -10.35
C ASP A 49 -2.53 15.16 -10.57
N GLY A 50 -1.58 14.27 -10.21
CA GLY A 50 -0.15 14.39 -10.56
C GLY A 50 0.67 15.40 -9.72
N ASP A 51 0.00 16.14 -8.85
CA ASP A 51 0.45 17.29 -8.06
C ASP A 51 0.53 16.99 -6.55
N GLY A 52 0.30 15.73 -6.17
CA GLY A 52 0.54 15.25 -4.82
C GLY A 52 2.00 15.36 -4.40
N ARG A 53 2.24 15.84 -3.17
CA ARG A 53 3.55 15.72 -2.52
C ARG A 53 3.94 14.24 -2.42
N VAL A 54 4.73 13.76 -3.38
CA VAL A 54 5.56 12.58 -3.18
C VAL A 54 6.55 12.97 -2.08
N PRO A 55 6.60 12.28 -0.92
CA PRO A 55 7.59 12.61 0.09
C PRO A 55 8.98 12.49 -0.56
N GLN A 56 9.68 13.62 -0.74
CA GLN A 56 11.04 13.61 -1.26
C GLN A 56 11.88 12.65 -0.40
N GLY A 57 12.50 11.66 -1.04
CA GLY A 57 13.40 10.70 -0.37
C GLY A 57 12.83 9.28 -0.15
N ARG A 58 11.56 8.99 -0.45
CA ARG A 58 11.08 7.61 -0.56
C ARG A 58 11.08 7.15 -2.01
N ILE A 59 12.18 6.56 -2.46
CA ILE A 59 12.15 5.76 -3.69
C ILE A 59 11.22 4.57 -3.41
N ARG A 60 10.11 4.50 -4.12
CA ARG A 60 9.14 3.41 -3.99
C ARG A 60 9.79 2.11 -4.47
N GLY A 61 9.71 1.05 -3.67
CA GLY A 61 10.13 -0.29 -4.09
C GLY A 61 11.61 -0.67 -3.87
N THR A 62 12.48 0.24 -3.40
CA THR A 62 13.92 -0.07 -3.23
C THR A 62 14.31 -0.62 -1.85
N GLY A 63 13.35 -0.77 -0.92
CA GLY A 63 13.65 -1.09 0.48
C GLY A 63 13.33 -2.52 0.94
N THR A 64 12.80 -3.39 0.08
CA THR A 64 12.44 -4.75 0.51
C THR A 64 13.70 -5.59 0.69
N LEU A 65 14.10 -5.78 1.95
CA LEU A 65 15.24 -6.60 2.31
C LEU A 65 15.10 -8.01 1.72
N GLY A 66 16.12 -8.44 0.98
CA GLY A 66 16.15 -9.77 0.38
C GLY A 66 15.35 -9.92 -0.93
N TRP A 67 14.92 -8.82 -1.56
CA TRP A 67 14.19 -8.87 -2.83
C TRP A 67 14.92 -9.66 -3.93
N THR A 68 16.22 -9.46 -4.11
CA THR A 68 17.03 -10.22 -5.09
C THR A 68 16.97 -11.73 -4.82
N ARG A 69 17.05 -12.14 -3.55
CA ARG A 69 16.97 -13.56 -3.17
C ARG A 69 15.56 -14.12 -3.40
N ALA A 70 14.52 -13.35 -3.11
CA ALA A 70 13.14 -13.73 -3.38
C ALA A 70 12.90 -13.87 -4.89
N MET A 71 13.40 -12.94 -5.70
CA MET A 71 13.25 -12.96 -7.15
C MET A 71 13.91 -14.19 -7.79
N ASN A 72 15.10 -14.58 -7.31
CA ASN A 72 15.76 -15.81 -7.75
C ASN A 72 14.92 -17.06 -7.45
N GLN A 73 14.26 -17.11 -6.28
CA GLN A 73 13.34 -18.21 -5.94
C GLN A 73 12.07 -18.19 -6.79
N PHE A 74 11.52 -17.01 -7.06
CA PHE A 74 10.38 -16.87 -7.97
C PHE A 74 10.72 -17.30 -9.39
N LYS A 75 11.91 -16.99 -9.89
CA LYS A 75 12.38 -17.45 -11.20
C LYS A 75 12.40 -18.98 -11.29
N ILE A 76 12.95 -19.66 -10.29
CA ILE A 76 12.98 -21.13 -10.24
C ILE A 76 11.56 -21.70 -10.23
N ARG A 77 10.64 -21.07 -9.48
CA ARG A 77 9.29 -21.61 -9.28
C ARG A 77 8.31 -21.29 -10.41
N PHE A 78 8.45 -20.13 -11.05
CA PHE A 78 7.49 -19.58 -12.01
C PHE A 78 8.05 -19.45 -13.44
N GLY A 79 9.32 -19.77 -13.67
CA GLY A 79 9.93 -19.85 -15.00
C GLY A 79 9.76 -18.56 -15.81
N ASP A 80 9.23 -18.69 -17.02
CA ASP A 80 9.09 -17.60 -18.00
C ASP A 80 7.92 -16.64 -17.72
N ARG A 81 7.18 -16.80 -16.61
CA ARG A 81 6.04 -15.93 -16.27
C ARG A 81 6.42 -14.56 -15.72
N LEU A 82 7.70 -14.34 -15.41
CA LEU A 82 8.18 -13.08 -14.84
C LEU A 82 9.11 -12.39 -15.84
N PRO A 83 8.80 -11.15 -16.27
CA PRO A 83 9.71 -10.36 -17.08
C PRO A 83 10.89 -9.87 -16.22
N LEU A 84 12.09 -9.99 -16.78
CA LEU A 84 13.30 -9.34 -16.26
C LEU A 84 13.41 -7.92 -16.82
#